data_AF-A0ABC8TFW4-F1
#
_entry.id   AF-A0ABC8TFW4-F1
#
_cell.length_a   1.000
_cell.length_b   1.000
_cell.length_c   1.000
_cell.angle_alpha   90.00
_cell.angle_beta   90.00
_cell.angle_gamma   90.00
#
_symmetry.space_group_name_H-M   'P 1'
#
loop_
_entity.id
_entity.type
_entity.pdbx_description
1 polymer ?
#
loop_
_entity_poly.entity_id
_entity_poly.type
_entity_poly.pdbx_seq_one_letter_code
_entity_poly.pdbx_strand_id
1 'polypeptide(L)'
;MSLRPLKAGEGKNSDCPLHTPRVNGEIPDVNDATLDHEPLSARLTTYSLVELRIEGDGNCQFRALADQLFRNPDYHKHVRKEVVKQLKHFRKLYEGYVPMKYKSYLKKMKKLGEWGDHVTLQAAADRIDYAVSFVSIHC
;
A
#
# COMPACT_ATOMS: atom_id res chain seq x y z
N MET A 1 5.51 3.14 -2.81
CA MET A 1 5.11 3.97 -3.97
C MET A 1 3.60 4.22 -3.94
N SER A 2 3.12 5.25 -4.63
CA SER A 2 1.68 5.56 -4.81
C SER A 2 1.36 5.63 -6.31
N LEU A 3 0.15 5.24 -6.74
CA LEU A 3 -0.20 5.18 -8.17
C LEU A 3 -1.26 6.23 -8.52
N ARG A 4 -0.99 7.12 -9.47
CA ARG A 4 -1.94 8.18 -9.87
C ARG A 4 -2.42 7.99 -11.30
N PRO A 5 -3.68 8.32 -11.64
CA PRO A 5 -4.14 8.32 -13.03
C PRO A 5 -3.32 9.28 -13.92
N LEU A 6 -2.97 8.83 -15.12
CA LEU A 6 -2.56 9.67 -16.24
C LEU A 6 -3.73 10.58 -16.62
N LYS A 7 -3.45 11.85 -16.93
CA LYS A 7 -4.48 12.79 -17.41
C LYS A 7 -5.18 12.20 -18.63
N ALA A 8 -6.51 12.35 -18.67
CA ALA A 8 -7.44 11.61 -19.52
C ALA A 8 -6.99 11.42 -20.98
N GLY A 9 -6.90 10.15 -21.38
CA GLY A 9 -6.88 9.63 -22.74
C GLY A 9 -7.53 8.25 -22.69
N GLU A 10 -8.40 7.96 -23.65
CA GLU A 10 -9.39 6.87 -23.66
C GLU A 10 -8.85 5.48 -23.30
N GLY A 11 -9.49 4.81 -22.33
CA GLY A 11 -9.09 3.49 -21.82
C GLY A 11 -9.57 2.34 -22.70
N LYS A 12 -8.67 1.38 -22.98
CA LYS A 12 -8.99 0.07 -23.56
C LYS A 12 -8.96 -0.99 -22.46
N ASN A 13 -10.03 -1.77 -22.34
CA ASN A 13 -10.06 -2.98 -21.50
C ASN A 13 -9.16 -4.07 -22.09
N SER A 14 -8.35 -4.75 -21.27
CA SER A 14 -7.83 -6.08 -21.62
C SER A 14 -7.32 -6.89 -20.42
N ASP A 15 -7.58 -8.18 -20.53
CA ASP A 15 -7.42 -9.32 -19.61
C ASP A 15 -6.03 -9.48 -18.92
N CYS A 16 -6.02 -10.06 -17.72
CA CYS A 16 -4.79 -10.42 -16.99
C CYS A 16 -4.16 -11.70 -17.56
N PRO A 17 -2.87 -11.69 -17.98
CA PRO A 17 -2.17 -12.92 -18.37
C PRO A 17 -1.94 -13.84 -17.15
N LEU A 18 -2.03 -15.16 -17.37
CA LEU A 18 -1.72 -16.20 -16.38
C LEU A 18 -0.31 -16.01 -15.77
N HIS A 19 -0.21 -16.01 -14.44
CA HIS A 19 1.05 -15.84 -13.70
C HIS A 19 1.51 -17.17 -13.05
N THR A 20 2.83 -17.41 -13.08
CA THR A 20 3.49 -18.50 -12.35
C THR A 20 4.39 -17.90 -11.27
N PRO A 21 4.13 -18.15 -9.97
CA PRO A 21 4.93 -17.60 -8.88
C PRO A 21 6.39 -18.08 -8.96
N ARG A 22 7.35 -17.15 -8.86
CA ARG A 22 8.77 -17.45 -8.66
C ARG A 22 9.12 -17.27 -7.18
N VAL A 23 9.76 -18.27 -6.59
CA VAL A 23 10.31 -18.20 -5.23
C VAL A 23 11.77 -17.80 -5.35
N ASN A 24 12.13 -16.58 -4.91
CA ASN A 24 13.52 -16.14 -4.89
C ASN A 24 14.23 -16.80 -3.70
N GLY A 25 15.10 -17.76 -3.99
CA GLY A 25 15.88 -18.50 -2.98
C GLY A 25 17.09 -17.74 -2.42
N GLU A 26 17.49 -16.63 -3.04
CA GLU A 26 18.64 -15.81 -2.66
C GLU A 26 18.27 -14.32 -2.71
N ILE A 27 18.92 -13.50 -1.88
CA ILE A 27 18.73 -12.04 -1.88
C ILE A 27 19.31 -11.50 -3.20
N PRO A 28 18.50 -10.86 -4.06
CA PRO A 28 18.95 -10.33 -5.34
C PRO A 28 20.02 -9.25 -5.16
N ASP A 29 20.98 -9.20 -6.09
CA ASP A 29 22.01 -8.16 -6.16
C ASP A 29 21.39 -6.77 -6.44
N VAL A 30 22.09 -5.69 -6.11
CA VAL A 30 21.58 -4.30 -6.25
C VAL A 30 21.25 -3.96 -7.72
N ASN A 31 21.85 -4.67 -8.67
CA ASN A 31 21.54 -4.60 -10.11
C ASN A 31 20.27 -5.36 -10.54
N ASP A 32 19.66 -6.17 -9.67
CA ASP A 32 18.46 -6.96 -9.96
C ASP A 32 17.17 -6.13 -9.74
N ALA A 33 17.23 -5.10 -8.87
CA ALA A 33 16.11 -4.19 -8.62
C ALA A 33 15.70 -3.37 -9.86
N THR A 34 16.60 -3.19 -10.84
CA THR A 34 16.29 -2.51 -12.11
C THR A 34 15.60 -3.42 -13.13
N LEU A 35 15.70 -4.75 -13.02
CA LEU A 35 15.01 -5.68 -13.93
C LEU A 35 13.50 -5.71 -13.71
N ASP A 36 13.04 -5.38 -12.50
CA ASP A 36 11.61 -5.33 -12.14
C ASP A 36 10.93 -4.00 -12.47
N HIS A 37 11.70 -2.93 -12.73
CA HIS A 37 11.15 -1.61 -13.01
C HIS A 37 10.47 -1.50 -14.39
N GLU A 38 11.03 -2.16 -15.41
CA GLU A 38 10.47 -2.18 -16.77
C GLU A 38 9.10 -2.92 -16.82
N PRO A 39 8.93 -4.12 -16.23
CA PRO A 39 7.64 -4.79 -16.12
C PRO A 39 6.58 -3.98 -15.35
N LEU A 40 6.96 -3.29 -14.28
CA LEU A 40 6.04 -2.46 -13.51
C LEU A 40 5.56 -1.25 -14.33
N SER A 41 6.47 -0.56 -15.00
CA SER A 41 6.16 0.61 -15.83
C SER A 41 5.20 0.25 -16.97
N ALA A 42 5.45 -0.89 -17.64
CA ALA A 42 4.54 -1.41 -18.67
C ALA A 42 3.14 -1.70 -18.11
N ARG A 43 3.04 -2.34 -16.94
CA ARG A 43 1.75 -2.62 -16.28
C ARG A 43 1.03 -1.35 -15.82
N LEU A 44 1.74 -0.38 -15.28
CA LEU A 44 1.15 0.91 -14.89
C LEU A 44 0.60 1.65 -16.11
N THR A 45 1.31 1.61 -17.24
CA THR A 45 0.85 2.19 -18.50
C THR A 45 -0.46 1.54 -18.98
N THR A 46 -0.61 0.21 -18.85
CA THR A 46 -1.87 -0.48 -19.17
C THR A 46 -3.05 0.07 -18.38
N TYR A 47 -2.86 0.41 -17.10
CA TYR A 47 -3.90 0.98 -16.24
C TYR A 47 -4.00 2.51 -16.32
N SER A 48 -3.24 3.14 -17.21
CA SER A 48 -3.10 4.60 -17.25
C SER A 48 -2.72 5.16 -15.88
N LEU A 49 -1.75 4.54 -15.20
CA LEU A 49 -1.23 4.95 -13.90
C LEU A 49 0.23 5.43 -14.00
N VAL A 50 0.62 6.33 -13.11
CA VAL A 50 2.00 6.81 -12.91
C VAL A 50 2.42 6.53 -11.48
N GLU A 51 3.65 6.06 -11.31
CA GLU A 51 4.27 5.90 -10.00
C GLU A 51 4.71 7.26 -9.43
N LEU A 52 4.21 7.59 -8.24
CA LEU A 52 4.81 8.60 -7.37
C LEU A 52 5.74 7.90 -6.38
N ARG A 53 7.03 8.24 -6.46
CA ARG A 53 8.03 7.79 -5.50
C ARG A 53 7.70 8.37 -4.12
N ILE A 54 7.56 7.47 -3.15
CA ILE A 54 7.35 7.80 -1.73
C ILE A 54 8.62 7.40 -1.00
N GLU A 55 9.04 8.19 -0.02
CA GLU A 55 10.17 7.87 0.85
C GLU A 55 10.01 6.48 1.47
N GLY A 56 11.08 5.68 1.46
CA GLY A 56 11.14 4.34 2.06
C GLY A 56 11.27 4.38 3.59
N ASP A 57 10.53 5.26 4.25
CA ASP A 57 10.49 5.37 5.72
C ASP A 57 9.35 4.52 6.30
N GLY A 58 9.29 4.38 7.62
CA GLY A 58 8.19 3.68 8.28
C GLY A 58 6.83 4.39 8.21
N ASN A 59 6.72 5.48 7.44
CA ASN A 59 5.45 6.15 7.14
C ASN A 59 4.97 5.88 5.71
N CYS A 60 5.75 5.18 4.88
CA CYS A 60 5.52 5.00 3.46
C CYS A 60 4.09 4.53 3.13
N GLN A 61 3.55 3.58 3.89
CA GLN A 61 2.18 3.08 3.71
C GLN A 61 1.14 4.20 3.91
N PHE A 62 1.29 5.00 4.98
CA PHE A 62 0.36 6.10 5.28
C PHE A 62 0.55 7.30 4.36
N ARG A 63 1.77 7.53 3.85
CA ARG A 63 2.05 8.53 2.81
C ARG A 63 1.40 8.14 1.48
N ALA A 64 1.46 6.86 1.10
CA ALA A 64 0.78 6.36 -0.08
C ALA A 64 -0.75 6.48 0.04
N LEU A 65 -1.32 6.12 1.20
CA LEU A 65 -2.75 6.32 1.46
C LEU A 65 -3.13 7.82 1.44
N ALA A 66 -2.34 8.69 2.07
CA ALA A 66 -2.59 10.12 2.07
C ALA A 66 -2.54 10.73 0.66
N ASP A 67 -1.61 10.24 -0.17
CA ASP A 67 -1.51 10.62 -1.57
C ASP A 67 -2.76 10.21 -2.38
N GLN A 68 -3.27 9.00 -2.17
CA GLN A 68 -4.49 8.54 -2.85
C GLN A 68 -5.73 9.34 -2.45
N LEU A 69 -5.85 9.71 -1.17
CA LEU A 69 -7.06 10.34 -0.63
C LEU A 69 -7.06 11.86 -0.78
N PHE A 70 -5.91 12.50 -0.55
CA PHE A 70 -5.79 13.95 -0.45
C PHE A 70 -4.90 14.55 -1.54
N ARG A 71 -4.36 13.72 -2.45
CA ARG A 71 -3.33 14.11 -3.43
C ARG A 71 -2.10 14.77 -2.79
N ASN A 72 -1.88 14.51 -1.51
CA ASN A 72 -0.83 15.11 -0.71
C ASN A 72 -0.31 14.11 0.35
N PRO A 73 0.92 13.58 0.19
CA PRO A 73 1.49 12.60 1.12
C PRO A 73 1.80 13.17 2.51
N ASP A 74 1.84 14.49 2.70
CA ASP A 74 2.12 15.11 4.01
C ASP A 74 0.96 14.92 5.00
N TYR A 75 -0.22 14.53 4.52
CA TYR A 75 -1.37 14.16 5.34
C TYR A 75 -1.22 12.76 5.99
N HIS A 76 -0.09 12.07 5.82
CA HIS A 76 0.15 10.73 6.38
C HIS A 76 -0.11 10.63 7.90
N LYS A 77 0.14 11.69 8.67
CA LYS A 77 -0.14 11.74 10.11
C LYS A 77 -1.65 11.67 10.39
N HIS A 78 -2.45 12.36 9.59
CA HIS A 78 -3.90 12.35 9.69
C HIS A 78 -4.46 10.97 9.33
N VAL A 79 -3.99 10.39 8.22
CA VAL A 79 -4.39 9.03 7.81
C VAL A 79 -4.06 8.01 8.90
N ARG A 80 -2.83 8.01 9.42
CA ARG A 80 -2.44 7.11 10.52
C ARG A 80 -3.37 7.23 11.72
N LYS A 81 -3.74 8.47 12.09
CA LYS A 81 -4.65 8.73 13.21
C LYS A 81 -6.02 8.10 12.98
N GLU A 82 -6.58 8.24 11.78
CA GLU A 82 -7.89 7.67 11.45
C GLU A 82 -7.87 6.14 11.39
N VAL A 83 -6.81 5.54 10.82
CA VAL A 83 -6.62 4.08 10.81
C VAL A 83 -6.52 3.54 12.25
N VAL A 84 -5.70 4.17 13.10
CA VAL A 84 -5.59 3.77 14.51
C VAL A 84 -6.91 3.95 15.26
N LYS A 85 -7.71 4.97 14.92
CA LYS A 85 -9.04 5.16 15.48
C LYS A 85 -9.98 4.03 15.09
N GLN A 86 -9.96 3.59 13.83
CA GLN A 86 -10.73 2.43 13.36
C GLN A 86 -10.35 1.16 14.12
N LEU A 87 -9.05 0.84 14.18
CA LEU A 87 -8.51 -0.30 14.92
C LEU A 87 -8.96 -0.28 16.40
N LYS A 88 -8.95 0.90 17.03
CA LYS A 88 -9.37 1.04 18.42
C LYS A 88 -10.87 0.79 18.62
N HIS A 89 -11.74 1.28 17.74
CA HIS A 89 -13.20 1.17 17.90
C HIS A 89 -13.70 -0.21 17.54
N PHE A 90 -13.17 -0.83 16.49
CA PHE A 90 -13.62 -2.12 15.96
C PHE A 90 -12.65 -3.25 16.28
N ARG A 91 -12.07 -3.24 17.48
CA ARG A 91 -11.06 -4.20 17.93
C ARG A 91 -11.38 -5.66 17.58
N LYS A 92 -12.62 -6.09 17.77
CA LYS A 92 -13.05 -7.48 17.55
C LYS A 92 -12.85 -7.96 16.11
N LEU A 93 -12.88 -7.05 15.14
CA LEU A 93 -12.64 -7.38 13.73
C LEU A 93 -11.18 -7.68 13.43
N TYR A 94 -10.26 -7.11 14.19
CA TYR A 94 -8.83 -7.12 13.85
C TYR A 94 -7.98 -7.95 14.82
N GLU A 95 -8.43 -8.15 16.07
CA GLU A 95 -7.57 -8.71 17.11
C GLU A 95 -7.10 -10.14 16.83
N GLY A 96 -7.89 -10.93 16.09
CA GLY A 96 -7.52 -12.30 15.70
C GLY A 96 -6.37 -12.37 14.68
N TYR A 97 -6.11 -11.28 13.96
CA TYR A 97 -5.04 -11.19 12.95
C TYR A 97 -3.74 -10.63 13.50
N VAL A 98 -3.73 -10.19 14.78
CA VAL A 98 -2.57 -9.56 15.40
C VAL A 98 -1.86 -10.60 16.30
N PRO A 99 -0.60 -10.99 16.01
CA PRO A 99 0.10 -12.05 16.74
C PRO A 99 0.59 -11.63 18.14
N MET A 100 0.19 -10.45 18.61
CA MET A 100 0.63 -9.88 19.88
C MET A 100 -0.55 -9.30 20.67
N LYS A 101 -0.31 -8.93 21.93
CA LYS A 101 -1.33 -8.24 22.75
C LYS A 101 -1.83 -6.98 22.03
N TYR A 102 -3.13 -6.92 21.74
CA TYR A 102 -3.73 -5.85 20.93
C TYR A 102 -3.47 -4.45 21.47
N LYS A 103 -3.44 -4.28 22.80
CA LYS A 103 -3.09 -3.00 23.44
C LYS A 103 -1.66 -2.56 23.09
N SER A 104 -0.71 -3.49 23.01
CA SER A 104 0.67 -3.21 22.61
C SER A 104 0.75 -2.86 21.12
N TYR A 105 0.03 -3.61 20.28
CA TYR A 105 -0.10 -3.31 18.85
C TYR A 105 -0.60 -1.88 18.60
N LEU A 106 -1.71 -1.46 19.23
CA LEU A 106 -2.23 -0.10 19.12
C LEU A 106 -1.23 0.96 19.58
N LYS A 107 -0.40 0.67 20.61
CA LYS A 107 0.66 1.59 21.05
C LYS A 107 1.77 1.73 20.01
N LYS A 108 2.15 0.64 19.34
CA LYS A 108 3.12 0.66 18.23
C LYS A 108 2.57 1.45 17.05
N MET A 109 1.35 1.15 16.60
CA MET A 109 0.75 1.79 15.42
C MET A 109 0.51 3.29 15.56
N LYS A 110 0.42 3.80 16.80
CA LYS A 110 0.37 5.24 17.10
C LYS A 110 1.68 5.98 16.85
N LYS A 111 2.82 5.29 16.91
CA LYS A 111 4.14 5.91 16.76
C LYS A 111 4.34 6.29 15.29
N LEU A 112 4.80 7.52 15.06
CA LEU A 112 5.25 7.93 13.73
C LEU A 112 6.51 7.14 13.38
N GLY A 113 6.64 6.76 12.11
CA GLY A 113 7.71 5.88 11.64
C GLY A 113 7.54 4.40 12.01
N GLU A 114 6.47 4.00 12.68
CA GLU A 114 6.16 2.56 12.81
C GLU A 114 5.55 2.05 11.50
N TRP A 115 6.15 0.98 10.97
CA TRP A 115 5.72 0.31 9.75
C TRP A 115 4.27 -0.18 9.89
N GLY A 116 3.45 0.10 8.89
CA GLY A 116 2.13 -0.52 8.76
C GLY A 116 2.21 -1.95 8.24
N ASP A 117 1.12 -2.68 8.35
CA ASP A 117 0.98 -4.08 7.93
C ASP A 117 -0.31 -4.27 7.12
N HIS A 118 -0.72 -5.52 6.90
CA HIS A 118 -1.96 -5.86 6.21
C HIS A 118 -3.21 -5.46 7.04
N VAL A 119 -3.11 -5.44 8.37
CA VAL A 119 -4.23 -5.08 9.26
C VAL A 119 -4.48 -3.57 9.22
N THR A 120 -3.43 -2.74 9.17
CA THR A 120 -3.59 -1.29 8.98
C THR A 120 -4.17 -0.95 7.60
N LEU A 121 -3.87 -1.75 6.57
CA LEU A 121 -4.47 -1.59 5.24
C LEU A 121 -5.95 -1.93 5.24
N GLN A 122 -6.34 -3.07 5.82
CA GLN A 122 -7.75 -3.43 5.95
C GLN A 122 -8.52 -2.37 6.75
N ALA A 123 -7.96 -1.93 7.89
CA ALA A 123 -8.59 -0.87 8.69
C ALA A 123 -8.64 0.48 7.95
N ALA A 124 -7.69 0.78 7.06
CA ALA A 124 -7.77 1.94 6.20
C ALA A 124 -8.94 1.83 5.21
N ALA A 125 -9.09 0.69 4.53
CA ALA A 125 -10.19 0.43 3.62
C ALA A 125 -11.55 0.57 4.34
N ASP A 126 -11.71 -0.10 5.50
CA ASP A 126 -12.94 -0.06 6.29
C ASP A 126 -13.28 1.34 6.81
N ARG A 127 -12.26 2.16 7.12
CA ARG A 127 -12.45 3.51 7.65
C ARG A 127 -12.82 4.52 6.58
N ILE A 128 -12.25 4.34 5.39
CA ILE A 128 -12.26 5.35 4.34
C ILE A 128 -13.40 5.10 3.35
N ASP A 129 -14.01 3.90 3.34
CA ASP A 129 -15.14 3.54 2.45
C ASP A 129 -14.79 3.64 0.95
N TYR A 130 -13.53 3.38 0.62
CA TYR A 130 -13.01 3.26 -0.75
C TYR A 130 -12.36 1.90 -0.95
N ALA A 131 -12.50 1.33 -2.15
CA ALA A 131 -11.79 0.11 -2.53
C ALA A 131 -10.27 0.38 -2.63
N VAL A 132 -9.46 -0.42 -1.94
CA VAL A 132 -7.99 -0.38 -2.02
C VAL A 132 -7.52 -1.48 -2.97
N SER A 133 -6.91 -1.08 -4.08
CA SER A 133 -6.31 -2.00 -5.06
C SER A 133 -4.79 -2.00 -4.95
N PHE A 134 -4.19 -3.19 -4.98
CA PHE A 134 -2.73 -3.36 -5.01
C PHE A 134 -2.28 -3.76 -6.42
N VAL A 135 -1.21 -3.13 -6.89
CA VAL A 135 -0.50 -3.56 -8.11
C VAL A 135 0.89 -4.00 -7.66
N SER A 136 1.13 -5.30 -7.68
CA SER A 136 2.43 -5.92 -7.38
C SER A 136 3.04 -6.47 -8.66
N ILE A 137 4.35 -6.36 -8.81
CA ILE A 137 5.13 -6.86 -9.97
C ILE A 137 4.98 -8.39 -10.10
N HIS A 138 4.84 -9.08 -8.97
CA HIS A 138 4.53 -10.50 -8.90
C HIS A 138 3.16 -10.71 -8.24
N CYS A 139 2.31 -11.53 -8.85
CA CYS A 139 1.03 -11.96 -8.30
C CYS A 139 1.20 -13.17 -7.38
#